data_AF-A0A379XPI9-F1
#
_entry.id   AF-A0A379XPI9-F1
#
_cell.length_a   1.000
_cell.length_b   1.000
_cell.length_c   1.000
_cell.angle_alpha   90.00
_cell.angle_beta   90.00
_cell.angle_gamma   90.00
#
_symmetry.space_group_name_H-M   'P 1'
#
loop_
_entity.id
_entity.type
_entity.pdbx_description
1 polymer ?
#
loop_
_entity_poly.entity_id
_entity_poly.type
_entity_poly.pdbx_seq_one_letter_code
_entity_poly.pdbx_strand_id
1 'polypeptide(L)'
;MEITTLQIVLVFIVACIAGMESVLDEFQFHRPLIACTLIGAVLGDMKTGIIIGGTLEMIALGWMNIGAAVAPDAALASIISTVLVIAGHQSIGAGIALAIPLAAAGQVLTIIVRTITVAFQHAADKAAENGNLTALSWLHVSSLFLQAMRIAIPAVIVAISVGTSEVQGMLNAIPEVVTGGLNIAGGMIVVVGYAMVINMMRAGYLMPFFYLGFVTAAFTNFNLVALGVIGAVMAILYIQLSPKYNRVVGAPAAAAGNNDLDNELD
;
A
#
# COMPACT_ATOMS: atom_id res chain seq x y z
N MET A 1 -9.85 5.64 25.23
CA MET A 1 -10.81 6.75 25.12
C MET A 1 -12.12 6.15 24.67
N GLU A 2 -13.28 6.60 25.16
CA GLU A 2 -14.53 6.23 24.50
C GLU A 2 -14.61 6.98 23.18
N ILE A 3 -14.64 6.24 22.07
CA ILE A 3 -14.76 6.82 20.74
C ILE A 3 -16.18 7.39 20.61
N THR A 4 -16.28 8.69 20.36
CA THR A 4 -17.57 9.35 20.18
C THR A 4 -18.25 8.88 18.90
N THR A 5 -19.58 8.99 18.83
CA THR A 5 -20.34 8.65 17.60
C THR A 5 -19.85 9.42 16.37
N LEU A 6 -19.46 10.69 16.54
CA LEU A 6 -18.88 11.50 15.47
C LEU A 6 -17.56 10.91 14.97
N GLN A 7 -16.67 10.49 15.89
CA GLN A 7 -15.41 9.86 15.51
C GLN A 7 -15.62 8.52 14.79
N ILE A 8 -16.62 7.72 15.19
CA ILE A 8 -16.96 6.47 14.47
C ILE A 8 -17.36 6.78 13.02
N VAL A 9 -18.21 7.79 12.80
CA VAL A 9 -18.62 8.21 11.44
C VAL A 9 -17.42 8.71 10.64
N LEU A 10 -16.53 9.48 11.25
CA LEU A 10 -15.32 9.98 10.58
C LEU A 10 -14.33 8.85 10.25
N VAL A 11 -14.15 7.88 11.15
CA VAL A 11 -13.36 6.66 10.89
C VAL A 11 -13.95 5.90 9.70
N PHE A 12 -15.28 5.74 9.65
CA PHE A 12 -15.96 5.11 8.53
C PHE A 12 -15.70 5.83 7.20
N ILE A 13 -15.78 7.17 7.18
CA ILE A 13 -15.55 7.96 5.96
C ILE A 13 -14.09 7.82 5.49
N VAL A 14 -13.13 7.97 6.40
CA VAL A 14 -11.70 7.81 6.06
C VAL A 14 -11.41 6.39 5.56
N ALA A 15 -11.99 5.37 6.21
CA ALA A 15 -11.83 3.98 5.79
C ALA A 15 -12.50 3.68 4.44
N CYS A 16 -13.64 4.32 4.13
CA CYS A 16 -14.24 4.24 2.80
C CYS A 16 -13.29 4.81 1.73
N ILE A 17 -12.72 5.99 1.97
CA ILE A 17 -11.79 6.64 1.02
C ILE A 17 -10.57 5.74 0.79
N ALA A 18 -9.93 5.27 1.85
CA ALA A 18 -8.78 4.36 1.74
C ALA A 18 -9.16 3.02 1.08
N GLY A 19 -10.39 2.53 1.31
CA GLY A 19 -10.92 1.32 0.68
C GLY A 19 -11.15 1.45 -0.82
N MET A 20 -11.72 2.57 -1.27
CA MET A 20 -11.84 2.88 -2.70
C MET A 20 -10.45 2.94 -3.35
N GLU A 21 -9.52 3.63 -2.70
CA GLU A 21 -8.17 3.84 -3.20
C GLU A 21 -7.30 2.60 -3.18
N SER A 22 -7.69 1.55 -2.45
CA SER A 22 -7.00 0.26 -2.45
C SER A 22 -7.10 -0.51 -3.78
N VAL A 23 -8.01 -0.08 -4.66
CA VAL A 23 -8.14 -0.64 -6.01
C VAL A 23 -7.98 0.39 -7.12
N LEU A 24 -8.22 1.67 -6.85
CA LEU A 24 -7.94 2.74 -7.81
C LEU A 24 -6.43 2.94 -7.98
N ASP A 25 -5.66 2.87 -6.88
CA ASP A 25 -4.21 3.09 -6.87
C ASP A 25 -3.78 4.47 -7.47
N GLU A 26 -4.66 5.49 -7.42
CA GLU A 26 -4.41 6.81 -8.03
C GLU A 26 -3.89 7.84 -7.02
N PHE A 27 -4.70 8.19 -6.03
CA PHE A 27 -4.38 9.23 -5.04
C PHE A 27 -3.63 8.68 -3.82
N GLN A 28 -3.45 7.36 -3.76
CA GLN A 28 -2.62 6.67 -2.77
C GLN A 28 -3.13 6.81 -1.32
N PHE A 29 -4.42 7.10 -1.09
CA PHE A 29 -4.97 7.13 0.28
C PHE A 29 -4.94 5.77 0.98
N HIS A 30 -4.77 4.68 0.23
CA HIS A 30 -4.60 3.33 0.77
C HIS A 30 -3.20 3.13 1.40
N ARG A 31 -2.24 4.02 1.13
CA ARG A 31 -0.88 3.95 1.70
C ARG A 31 -0.91 4.18 3.21
N PRO A 32 -0.14 3.41 4.00
CA PRO A 32 -0.08 3.55 5.45
C PRO A 32 0.15 4.97 5.94
N LEU A 33 1.05 5.72 5.30
CA LEU A 33 1.38 7.08 5.73
C LEU A 33 0.13 7.99 5.77
N ILE A 34 -0.69 7.97 4.71
CA ILE A 34 -1.87 8.83 4.60
C ILE A 34 -2.99 8.27 5.48
N ALA A 35 -3.28 6.97 5.37
CA ALA A 35 -4.36 6.33 6.11
C ALA A 35 -4.19 6.48 7.64
N CYS A 36 -3.00 6.20 8.18
CA CYS A 36 -2.71 6.34 9.61
C CYS A 36 -2.78 7.81 10.07
N THR A 37 -2.30 8.75 9.26
CA THR A 37 -2.34 10.17 9.60
C THR A 37 -3.79 10.68 9.69
N LEU A 38 -4.64 10.31 8.73
CA LEU A 38 -6.05 10.69 8.73
C LEU A 38 -6.80 10.08 9.92
N ILE A 39 -6.59 8.80 10.21
CA ILE A 39 -7.20 8.15 11.38
C ILE A 39 -6.69 8.76 12.68
N GLY A 40 -5.39 9.05 12.80
CA GLY A 40 -4.82 9.72 13.97
C GLY A 40 -5.41 11.10 14.20
N ALA A 41 -5.64 11.87 13.13
CA ALA A 41 -6.32 13.16 13.20
C ALA A 41 -7.78 13.04 13.69
N VAL A 42 -8.51 12.02 13.22
CA VAL A 42 -9.90 11.76 13.66
C VAL A 42 -9.95 11.32 15.13
N LEU A 43 -9.02 10.47 15.57
CA LEU A 43 -8.97 9.95 16.93
C LEU A 43 -8.36 10.91 17.95
N GLY A 44 -7.73 12.01 17.49
CA GLY A 44 -7.20 13.07 18.34
C GLY A 44 -5.71 12.99 18.67
N ASP A 45 -4.99 11.98 18.16
CA ASP A 45 -3.52 11.87 18.28
C ASP A 45 -2.87 11.67 16.92
N MET A 46 -2.70 12.80 16.22
CA MET A 46 -2.08 12.83 14.90
C MET A 46 -0.59 12.45 14.94
N LYS A 47 0.13 12.76 16.03
CA LYS A 47 1.57 12.44 16.13
C LYS A 47 1.79 10.94 16.14
N THR A 48 1.04 10.24 16.98
CA THR A 48 1.09 8.77 17.04
C THR A 48 0.67 8.16 15.70
N GLY A 49 -0.39 8.70 15.06
CA GLY A 49 -0.80 8.28 13.71
C GLY A 49 0.29 8.43 12.65
N ILE A 50 1.01 9.56 12.62
CA ILE A 50 2.13 9.79 11.68
C ILE A 50 3.27 8.82 11.92
N ILE A 51 3.63 8.55 13.19
CA ILE A 51 4.72 7.63 13.53
C ILE A 51 4.37 6.19 13.09
N ILE A 52 3.15 5.74 13.36
CA ILE A 52 2.66 4.43 12.91
C ILE A 52 2.69 4.36 11.38
N GLY A 53 2.13 5.38 10.71
CA GLY A 53 2.06 5.45 9.25
C GLY A 53 3.44 5.39 8.61
N GLY A 54 4.40 6.19 9.10
CA GLY A 54 5.77 6.17 8.61
C GLY A 54 6.45 4.82 8.81
N THR A 55 6.20 4.16 9.95
CA THR A 55 6.81 2.84 10.23
C THR A 55 6.21 1.74 9.37
N LEU A 56 4.88 1.73 9.21
CA LEU A 56 4.18 0.78 8.35
C LEU A 56 4.50 0.99 6.87
N GLU A 57 4.72 2.24 6.43
CA GLU A 57 5.11 2.54 5.05
C GLU A 57 6.41 1.81 4.69
N MET A 58 7.41 1.82 5.58
CA MET A 58 8.68 1.11 5.36
C MET A 58 8.49 -0.39 5.14
N ILE A 59 7.49 -1.00 5.77
CA ILE A 59 7.12 -2.41 5.58
C ILE A 59 6.39 -2.60 4.25
N ALA A 60 5.52 -1.66 3.89
CA ALA A 60 4.63 -1.72 2.73
C ALA A 60 5.26 -1.23 1.40
N LEU A 61 6.55 -0.80 1.39
CA LEU A 61 7.23 -0.28 0.20
C LEU A 61 7.20 -1.22 -1.03
N GLY A 62 7.09 -2.54 -0.81
CA GLY A 62 6.98 -3.54 -1.87
C GLY A 62 5.58 -4.11 -2.07
N TRP A 63 4.57 -3.63 -1.34
CA TRP A 63 3.19 -4.11 -1.47
C TRP A 63 2.52 -3.40 -2.64
N MET A 64 2.70 -3.94 -3.84
CA MET A 64 2.09 -3.44 -5.07
C MET A 64 1.37 -4.55 -5.82
N ASN A 65 0.26 -4.21 -6.45
CA ASN A 65 -0.52 -5.14 -7.25
C ASN A 65 0.17 -5.33 -8.62
N ILE A 66 0.55 -6.57 -8.96
CA ILE A 66 1.23 -6.89 -10.23
C ILE A 66 0.36 -7.89 -11.00
N GLY A 67 -0.32 -7.41 -12.04
CA GLY A 67 -1.29 -8.21 -12.78
C GLY A 67 -2.42 -8.73 -11.87
N ALA A 68 -2.65 -10.04 -11.88
CA ALA A 68 -3.63 -10.67 -10.99
C ALA A 68 -3.09 -10.96 -9.57
N ALA A 69 -1.79 -10.77 -9.32
CA ALA A 69 -1.19 -10.96 -8.01
C ALA A 69 -1.55 -9.77 -7.10
N VAL A 70 -2.50 -10.00 -6.19
CA VAL A 70 -2.95 -9.01 -5.21
C VAL A 70 -1.96 -8.95 -4.05
N ALA A 71 -1.47 -7.74 -3.73
CA ALA A 71 -0.59 -7.51 -2.61
C ALA A 71 -1.29 -7.68 -1.25
N PRO A 72 -0.54 -7.82 -0.14
CA PRO A 72 -1.11 -7.69 1.18
C PRO A 72 -1.81 -6.33 1.36
N ASP A 73 -2.94 -6.33 2.05
CA ASP A 73 -3.81 -5.15 2.13
C ASP A 73 -3.30 -4.13 3.16
N ALA A 74 -2.54 -3.16 2.68
CA ALA A 74 -1.97 -2.09 3.49
C ALA A 74 -3.04 -1.20 4.13
N ALA A 75 -4.16 -0.92 3.44
CA ALA A 75 -5.16 0.03 3.91
C ALA A 75 -5.88 -0.46 5.15
N LEU A 76 -6.37 -1.71 5.10
CA LEU A 76 -7.05 -2.33 6.24
C LEU A 76 -6.11 -2.45 7.45
N ALA A 77 -4.88 -2.94 7.21
CA ALA A 77 -3.87 -3.09 8.26
C ALA A 77 -3.56 -1.75 8.95
N SER A 78 -3.38 -0.69 8.16
CA SER A 78 -2.99 0.64 8.65
C SER A 78 -4.09 1.28 9.49
N ILE A 79 -5.34 1.23 9.03
CA ILE A 79 -6.47 1.82 9.74
C ILE A 79 -6.71 1.10 11.07
N ILE A 80 -6.81 -0.23 11.04
CA ILE A 80 -7.09 -1.02 12.23
C ILE A 80 -5.94 -0.91 13.25
N SER A 81 -4.69 -1.01 12.78
CA SER A 81 -3.51 -0.85 13.65
C SER A 81 -3.51 0.51 14.36
N THR A 82 -3.82 1.59 13.63
CA THR A 82 -3.89 2.95 14.21
C THR A 82 -5.01 3.07 15.24
N VAL A 83 -6.18 2.51 14.97
CA VAL A 83 -7.30 2.47 15.93
C VAL A 83 -6.90 1.72 17.20
N LEU A 84 -6.26 0.55 17.07
CA LEU A 84 -5.84 -0.25 18.23
C LEU A 84 -4.77 0.46 19.08
N VAL A 85 -3.83 1.16 18.46
CA VAL A 85 -2.79 1.91 19.18
C VAL A 85 -3.38 3.12 19.90
N ILE A 86 -4.16 3.96 19.20
CA ILE A 86 -4.65 5.23 19.75
C ILE A 86 -5.85 5.02 20.69
N ALA A 87 -6.85 4.24 20.28
CA ALA A 87 -8.07 4.05 21.07
C ALA A 87 -7.92 2.92 22.10
N GLY A 88 -7.19 1.86 21.74
CA GLY A 88 -6.92 0.70 22.59
C GLY A 88 -5.68 0.84 23.49
N HIS A 89 -5.00 1.99 23.46
CA HIS A 89 -3.84 2.32 24.29
C HIS A 89 -2.69 1.30 24.18
N GLN A 90 -2.52 0.72 22.99
CA GLN A 90 -1.47 -0.25 22.73
C GLN A 90 -0.15 0.43 22.34
N SER A 91 0.96 -0.29 22.52
CA SER A 91 2.24 0.20 22.02
C SER A 91 2.28 0.20 20.49
N ILE A 92 3.09 1.10 19.91
CA ILE A 92 3.34 1.14 18.46
C ILE A 92 3.83 -0.22 17.94
N GLY A 93 4.70 -0.88 18.71
CA GLY A 93 5.18 -2.24 18.43
C GLY A 93 4.08 -3.28 18.29
N ALA A 94 3.13 -3.29 19.23
CA ALA A 94 1.97 -4.16 19.17
C ALA A 94 1.10 -3.85 17.94
N GLY A 95 0.92 -2.57 17.61
CA GLY A 95 0.23 -2.15 16.39
C GLY A 95 0.88 -2.69 15.11
N ILE A 96 2.20 -2.60 15.00
CA ILE A 96 2.97 -3.11 13.84
C ILE A 96 2.86 -4.63 13.75
N ALA A 97 2.96 -5.33 14.87
CA ALA A 97 2.83 -6.78 14.92
C ALA A 97 1.47 -7.28 14.43
N LEU A 98 0.41 -6.58 14.83
CA LEU A 98 -0.95 -6.89 14.41
C LEU A 98 -1.22 -6.50 12.95
N ALA A 99 -0.48 -5.54 12.40
CA ALA A 99 -0.68 -5.08 11.02
C ALA A 99 -0.44 -6.18 9.98
N ILE A 100 0.52 -7.09 10.20
CA ILE A 100 0.84 -8.18 9.25
C ILE A 100 -0.31 -9.19 9.09
N PRO A 101 -0.84 -9.82 10.15
CA PRO A 101 -1.98 -10.72 10.01
C PRO A 101 -3.22 -10.01 9.49
N LEU A 102 -3.41 -8.73 9.84
CA LEU A 102 -4.51 -7.91 9.31
C LEU A 102 -4.36 -7.66 7.80
N ALA A 103 -3.14 -7.40 7.31
CA ALA A 103 -2.88 -7.23 5.88
C ALA A 103 -3.16 -8.51 5.09
N ALA A 104 -2.79 -9.67 5.64
CA ALA A 104 -3.09 -10.97 5.05
C ALA A 104 -4.61 -11.25 5.03
N ALA A 105 -5.31 -10.96 6.12
CA ALA A 105 -6.77 -11.08 6.18
C ALA A 105 -7.46 -10.15 5.16
N GLY A 106 -6.99 -8.90 5.06
CA GLY A 106 -7.49 -7.93 4.10
C GLY A 106 -7.24 -8.34 2.66
N GLN A 107 -6.09 -8.97 2.36
CA GLN A 107 -5.81 -9.54 1.05
C GLN A 107 -6.83 -10.62 0.66
N VAL A 108 -7.12 -11.56 1.57
CA VAL A 108 -8.15 -12.60 1.34
C VAL A 108 -9.50 -11.96 1.09
N LEU A 109 -9.87 -10.96 1.89
CA LEU A 109 -11.12 -10.25 1.74
C LEU A 109 -11.17 -9.49 0.39
N THR A 110 -10.06 -8.92 -0.06
CA THR A 110 -9.91 -8.27 -1.38
C THR A 110 -10.22 -9.24 -2.50
N ILE A 111 -9.65 -10.45 -2.42
CA ILE A 111 -9.84 -11.49 -3.44
C ILE A 111 -11.33 -11.86 -3.51
N ILE A 112 -11.99 -12.10 -2.38
CA ILE A 112 -13.42 -12.42 -2.35
C ILE A 112 -14.25 -11.31 -2.99
N VAL A 113 -14.01 -10.06 -2.59
CA VAL A 113 -14.74 -8.89 -3.10
C VAL A 113 -14.49 -8.68 -4.60
N ARG A 114 -13.25 -8.87 -5.08
CA ARG A 114 -12.95 -8.84 -6.52
C ARG A 114 -13.67 -9.94 -7.29
N THR A 115 -13.79 -11.15 -6.74
CA THR A 115 -14.57 -12.23 -7.34
C THR A 115 -16.07 -11.88 -7.43
N ILE A 116 -16.64 -11.26 -6.38
CA ILE A 116 -18.04 -10.81 -6.40
C ILE A 116 -18.26 -9.73 -7.48
N THR A 117 -17.24 -8.92 -7.77
CA THR A 117 -17.31 -7.84 -8.76
C THR A 117 -17.57 -8.36 -10.19
N VAL A 118 -17.34 -9.65 -10.46
CA VAL A 118 -17.70 -10.28 -11.76
C VAL A 118 -19.20 -10.16 -12.05
N ALA A 119 -20.07 -10.16 -11.03
CA ALA A 119 -21.50 -9.95 -11.23
C ALA A 119 -21.82 -8.56 -11.82
N PHE A 120 -21.02 -7.53 -11.50
CA PHE A 120 -21.16 -6.20 -12.09
C PHE A 120 -20.73 -6.20 -13.56
N GLN A 121 -19.77 -7.03 -13.95
CA GLN A 121 -19.37 -7.18 -15.35
C GLN A 121 -20.50 -7.81 -16.17
N HIS A 122 -21.14 -8.88 -15.68
CA HIS A 122 -22.31 -9.47 -16.35
C HIS A 122 -23.50 -8.50 -16.46
N ALA A 123 -23.67 -7.60 -15.49
CA ALA A 123 -24.67 -6.53 -15.58
C ALA A 123 -24.26 -5.45 -16.59
N ALA A 124 -22.96 -5.15 -16.68
CA ALA A 124 -22.39 -4.19 -17.62
C ALA A 124 -22.56 -4.67 -19.07
N ASP A 125 -22.38 -5.96 -19.35
CA ASP A 125 -22.61 -6.55 -20.68
C ASP A 125 -24.06 -6.29 -21.14
N LYS A 126 -25.03 -6.55 -20.28
CA LYS A 126 -26.45 -6.27 -20.56
C LYS A 126 -26.75 -4.78 -20.75
N ALA A 127 -26.08 -3.91 -20.00
CA ALA A 127 -26.22 -2.46 -20.17
C ALA A 127 -25.62 -1.99 -21.51
N ALA A 128 -24.52 -2.60 -21.93
CA ALA A 128 -23.85 -2.31 -23.20
C ALA A 128 -24.66 -2.79 -24.41
N GLU A 129 -25.27 -3.98 -24.35
CA GLU A 129 -26.18 -4.49 -25.38
C GLU A 129 -27.36 -3.55 -25.63
N ASN A 130 -27.86 -2.89 -24.57
CA ASN A 130 -28.94 -1.91 -24.64
C ASN A 130 -28.46 -0.48 -24.97
N GLY A 131 -27.16 -0.27 -25.20
CA GLY A 131 -26.57 1.05 -25.48
C GLY A 131 -26.70 2.06 -24.33
N ASN A 132 -26.97 1.62 -23.10
CA ASN A 132 -27.21 2.50 -21.97
C ASN A 132 -25.92 2.84 -21.22
N LEU A 133 -25.22 3.86 -21.69
CA LEU A 133 -23.97 4.34 -21.09
C LEU A 133 -24.16 4.85 -19.66
N THR A 134 -25.32 5.41 -19.32
CA THR A 134 -25.58 5.90 -17.95
C THR A 134 -25.63 4.75 -16.95
N ALA A 135 -26.28 3.64 -17.31
CA ALA A 135 -26.30 2.44 -16.49
C ALA A 135 -24.90 1.86 -16.34
N LEU A 136 -24.10 1.86 -17.41
CA LEU A 136 -22.71 1.40 -17.38
C LEU A 136 -21.85 2.24 -16.42
N SER A 137 -21.93 3.57 -16.48
CA SER A 137 -21.21 4.46 -15.56
C SER A 137 -21.60 4.22 -14.10
N TRP A 138 -22.90 4.04 -13.82
CA TRP A 138 -23.37 3.73 -12.48
C TRP A 138 -22.92 2.36 -11.99
N LEU A 139 -22.90 1.33 -12.86
CA LEU A 139 -22.37 0.00 -12.53
C LEU A 139 -20.88 0.05 -12.19
N HIS A 140 -20.09 0.81 -12.97
CA HIS A 140 -18.67 0.99 -12.70
C HIS A 140 -18.44 1.64 -11.32
N VAL A 141 -19.08 2.77 -11.04
CA VAL A 141 -18.93 3.49 -9.76
C VAL A 141 -19.52 2.71 -8.58
N SER A 142 -20.65 2.02 -8.77
CA SER A 142 -21.27 1.22 -7.70
C SER A 142 -20.41 0.03 -7.27
N SER A 143 -19.65 -0.58 -8.20
CA SER A 143 -18.70 -1.64 -7.87
C SER A 143 -17.60 -1.18 -6.91
N LEU A 144 -17.21 0.10 -6.99
CA LEU A 144 -16.21 0.69 -6.12
C LEU A 144 -16.66 0.80 -4.67
N PHE A 145 -17.95 1.04 -4.43
CA PHE A 145 -18.49 1.07 -3.06
C PHE A 145 -18.32 -0.28 -2.34
N LEU A 146 -18.34 -1.39 -3.07
CA LEU A 146 -18.13 -2.72 -2.49
C LEU A 146 -16.71 -2.84 -1.92
N GLN A 147 -15.71 -2.27 -2.60
CA GLN A 147 -14.33 -2.19 -2.14
C GLN A 147 -14.17 -1.22 -0.96
N ALA A 148 -14.90 -0.10 -0.96
CA ALA A 148 -14.92 0.81 0.17
C ALA A 148 -15.43 0.11 1.45
N MET A 149 -16.55 -0.61 1.34
CA MET A 149 -17.18 -1.32 2.46
C MET A 149 -16.30 -2.43 3.02
N ARG A 150 -15.48 -3.05 2.16
CA ARG A 150 -14.51 -4.07 2.55
C ARG A 150 -13.60 -3.63 3.69
N ILE A 151 -13.16 -2.37 3.66
CA ILE A 151 -12.24 -1.81 4.65
C ILE A 151 -13.01 -1.07 5.76
N ALA A 152 -14.07 -0.35 5.39
CA ALA A 152 -14.83 0.47 6.32
C ALA A 152 -15.60 -0.35 7.36
N ILE A 153 -16.22 -1.48 6.97
CA ILE A 153 -17.00 -2.30 7.90
C ILE A 153 -16.10 -2.90 9.00
N PRO A 154 -14.99 -3.60 8.70
CA PRO A 154 -14.09 -4.09 9.74
C PRO A 154 -13.48 -2.97 10.59
N ALA A 155 -13.14 -1.82 9.99
CA ALA A 155 -12.59 -0.69 10.72
C ALA A 155 -13.57 -0.15 11.77
N VAL A 156 -14.86 -0.04 11.43
CA VAL A 156 -15.91 0.38 12.38
C VAL A 156 -16.15 -0.67 13.46
N ILE A 157 -16.19 -1.95 13.10
CA ILE A 157 -16.33 -3.05 14.07
C ILE A 157 -15.22 -2.97 15.13
N VAL A 158 -13.96 -2.78 14.70
CA VAL A 158 -12.83 -2.61 15.62
C VAL A 158 -12.97 -1.32 16.43
N ALA A 159 -13.31 -0.19 15.81
CA ALA A 159 -13.46 1.08 16.51
C ALA A 159 -14.51 1.03 17.64
N ILE A 160 -15.61 0.29 17.45
CA ILE A 160 -16.65 0.16 18.46
C ILE A 160 -16.24 -0.87 19.54
N SER A 161 -15.57 -1.95 19.16
CA SER A 161 -15.21 -3.04 20.09
C SER A 161 -13.95 -2.80 20.91
N VAL A 162 -13.01 -1.95 20.45
CA VAL A 162 -11.74 -1.69 21.16
C VAL A 162 -11.93 -1.05 22.55
N GLY A 163 -13.08 -0.41 22.76
CA GLY A 163 -13.45 0.19 24.05
C GLY A 163 -13.89 -0.81 25.12
N THR A 164 -14.18 -2.06 24.76
CA THR A 164 -14.73 -3.04 25.72
C THR A 164 -13.64 -3.63 26.62
N SER A 165 -14.01 -3.95 27.86
CA SER A 165 -13.13 -4.55 28.85
C SER A 165 -12.54 -5.89 28.38
N GLU A 166 -13.29 -6.64 27.59
CA GLU A 166 -12.88 -7.94 27.05
C GLU A 166 -11.73 -7.79 26.06
N VAL A 167 -11.84 -6.84 25.12
CA VAL A 167 -10.79 -6.60 24.12
C VAL A 167 -9.55 -6.02 24.79
N GLN A 168 -9.72 -5.07 25.70
CA GLN A 168 -8.59 -4.51 26.46
C GLN A 168 -7.91 -5.57 27.34
N GLY A 169 -8.68 -6.44 28.00
CA GLY A 169 -8.15 -7.55 28.78
C GLY A 169 -7.35 -8.53 27.93
N MET A 170 -7.84 -8.85 26.72
CA MET A 170 -7.11 -9.70 25.77
C MET A 170 -5.82 -9.06 25.26
N LEU A 171 -5.86 -7.76 24.93
CA LEU A 171 -4.68 -7.03 24.47
C LEU A 171 -3.62 -6.89 25.58
N ASN A 172 -4.06 -6.61 26.81
CA ASN A 172 -3.16 -6.49 27.97
C ASN A 172 -2.61 -7.83 28.46
N ALA A 173 -3.22 -8.95 28.04
CA ALA A 173 -2.68 -10.28 28.31
C ALA A 173 -1.44 -10.61 27.46
N ILE A 174 -1.10 -9.79 26.47
CA ILE A 174 0.12 -9.95 25.66
C ILE A 174 1.34 -9.66 26.55
N PRO A 175 2.22 -10.63 26.82
CA PRO A 175 3.37 -10.43 27.70
C PRO A 175 4.38 -9.44 27.11
N GLU A 176 5.10 -8.71 27.98
CA GLU A 176 6.14 -7.76 27.56
C GLU A 176 7.27 -8.41 26.76
N VAL A 177 7.61 -9.67 27.04
CA VAL A 177 8.60 -10.41 26.26
C VAL A 177 8.18 -10.56 24.79
N VAL A 178 6.88 -10.68 24.53
CA VAL A 178 6.33 -10.80 23.18
C VAL A 178 6.35 -9.44 22.49
N THR A 179 5.87 -8.38 23.15
CA THR A 179 5.88 -7.02 22.57
C THR A 179 7.31 -6.52 22.32
N GLY A 180 8.26 -6.82 23.22
CA GLY A 180 9.68 -6.55 23.03
C GLY A 180 10.27 -7.30 21.83
N GLY A 181 9.98 -8.59 21.68
CA GLY A 181 10.41 -9.37 20.51
C GLY A 181 9.83 -8.86 19.19
N LEU A 182 8.56 -8.43 19.21
CA LEU A 182 7.88 -7.86 18.06
C LEU A 182 8.48 -6.52 17.62
N ASN A 183 8.93 -5.67 18.55
CA ASN A 183 9.64 -4.43 18.23
C ASN A 183 10.95 -4.71 17.46
N ILE A 184 11.71 -5.71 17.90
CA ILE A 184 12.95 -6.12 17.24
C ILE A 184 12.65 -6.69 15.85
N ALA A 185 11.65 -7.57 15.76
CA ALA A 185 11.23 -8.16 14.49
C ALA A 185 10.74 -7.11 13.50
N GLY A 186 10.03 -6.07 13.95
CA GLY A 186 9.55 -4.96 13.11
C GLY A 186 10.67 -4.30 12.31
N GLY A 187 11.85 -4.10 12.90
CA GLY A 187 13.02 -3.54 12.21
C GLY A 187 13.59 -4.48 11.13
N MET A 188 13.46 -5.80 11.31
CA MET A 188 13.95 -6.79 10.35
C MET A 188 12.96 -7.06 9.21
N ILE A 189 11.65 -7.03 9.49
CA ILE A 189 10.60 -7.31 8.50
C ILE A 189 10.61 -6.30 7.36
N VAL A 190 11.01 -5.06 7.64
CA VAL A 190 11.19 -3.99 6.64
C VAL A 190 12.15 -4.41 5.51
N VAL A 191 13.14 -5.27 5.79
CA VAL A 191 14.09 -5.76 4.77
C VAL A 191 13.38 -6.53 3.66
N VAL A 192 12.28 -7.23 3.96
CA VAL A 192 11.47 -7.92 2.95
C VAL A 192 10.84 -6.93 1.97
N GLY A 193 10.34 -5.79 2.47
CA GLY A 193 9.83 -4.69 1.66
C GLY A 193 10.87 -4.18 0.67
N TYR A 194 12.08 -3.88 1.14
CA TYR A 194 13.18 -3.45 0.28
C TYR A 194 13.57 -4.52 -0.74
N ALA A 195 13.63 -5.78 -0.33
CA ALA A 195 14.00 -6.89 -1.21
C ALA A 195 13.00 -7.04 -2.37
N MET A 196 11.70 -6.88 -2.12
CA MET A 196 10.67 -6.90 -3.17
C MET A 196 10.89 -5.80 -4.21
N VAL A 197 11.13 -4.56 -3.76
CA VAL A 197 11.41 -3.42 -4.67
C VAL A 197 12.69 -3.64 -5.47
N ILE A 198 13.77 -4.06 -4.80
CA ILE A 198 15.06 -4.33 -5.46
C ILE A 198 14.89 -5.43 -6.50
N ASN A 199 14.17 -6.51 -6.18
CA ASN A 199 13.95 -7.61 -7.10
C ASN A 199 13.19 -7.19 -8.36
N MET A 200 12.25 -6.25 -8.24
CA MET A 200 11.53 -5.69 -9.38
C MET A 200 12.42 -4.82 -10.29
N MET A 201 13.38 -4.09 -9.70
CA MET A 201 14.28 -3.18 -10.44
C MET A 201 15.63 -3.83 -10.82
N ARG A 202 15.86 -5.10 -10.46
CA ARG A 202 17.17 -5.73 -10.55
C ARG A 202 17.57 -5.97 -12.00
N ALA A 203 18.59 -5.24 -12.44
CA ALA A 203 19.38 -5.58 -13.61
C ALA A 203 20.82 -5.85 -13.20
N GLY A 204 21.39 -6.98 -13.61
CA GLY A 204 22.72 -7.42 -13.16
C GLY A 204 23.82 -6.36 -13.36
N TYR A 205 23.77 -5.62 -14.46
CA TYR A 205 24.73 -4.56 -14.78
C TYR A 205 24.50 -3.24 -14.01
N LEU A 206 23.35 -3.06 -13.35
CA LEU A 206 23.04 -1.89 -12.51
C LEU A 206 23.33 -2.13 -11.02
N MET A 207 23.59 -3.38 -10.60
CA MET A 207 23.93 -3.72 -9.22
C MET A 207 25.11 -2.91 -8.62
N PRO A 208 26.12 -2.46 -9.38
CA PRO A 208 27.13 -1.55 -8.84
C PRO A 208 26.57 -0.28 -8.20
N PHE A 209 25.47 0.30 -8.73
CA PHE A 209 24.82 1.47 -8.13
C PHE A 209 24.18 1.16 -6.77
N PHE A 210 23.63 -0.05 -6.62
CA PHE A 210 23.07 -0.51 -5.35
C PHE A 210 24.17 -0.60 -4.28
N TYR A 211 25.29 -1.27 -4.57
CA TYR A 211 26.40 -1.38 -3.63
C TYR A 211 27.06 -0.03 -3.32
N LEU A 212 27.16 0.85 -4.32
CA LEU A 212 27.63 2.23 -4.11
C LEU A 212 26.74 2.98 -3.13
N GLY A 213 25.41 2.94 -3.33
CA GLY A 213 24.44 3.54 -2.41
C GLY A 213 24.50 2.96 -0.99
N PHE A 214 24.75 1.66 -0.86
CA PHE A 214 24.92 1.01 0.43
C PHE A 214 26.16 1.51 1.19
N VAL A 215 27.31 1.58 0.51
CA VAL A 215 28.56 2.07 1.11
C VAL A 215 28.43 3.56 1.47
N THR A 216 27.86 4.39 0.59
CA THR A 216 27.67 5.81 0.91
C THR A 216 26.75 6.01 2.10
N ALA A 217 25.65 5.27 2.20
CA ALA A 217 24.75 5.33 3.35
C ALA A 217 25.43 4.87 4.67
N ALA A 218 26.38 3.93 4.62
CA ALA A 218 27.07 3.44 5.82
C ALA A 218 28.10 4.43 6.40
N PHE A 219 28.71 5.27 5.55
CA PHE A 219 29.81 6.16 5.95
C PHE A 219 29.46 7.65 5.87
N THR A 220 28.24 8.00 5.49
CA THR A 220 27.78 9.39 5.41
C THR A 220 26.48 9.60 6.16
N ASN A 221 26.22 10.84 6.58
CA ASN A 221 24.99 11.22 7.29
C ASN A 221 24.00 11.96 6.37
N PHE A 222 23.92 11.56 5.10
CA PHE A 222 22.97 12.17 4.17
C PHE A 222 21.54 11.75 4.48
N ASN A 223 20.60 12.68 4.36
CA ASN A 223 19.18 12.36 4.43
C ASN A 223 18.69 11.67 3.14
N LEU A 224 17.50 11.06 3.19
CA LEU A 224 16.92 10.34 2.05
C LEU A 224 16.73 11.23 0.81
N VAL A 225 16.45 12.53 1.00
CA VAL A 225 16.30 13.50 -0.10
C VAL A 225 17.64 13.69 -0.83
N ALA A 226 18.73 13.88 -0.10
CA ALA A 226 20.06 14.03 -0.66
C ALA A 226 20.51 12.78 -1.42
N LEU A 227 20.30 11.59 -0.84
CA LEU A 227 20.57 10.32 -1.52
C LEU A 227 19.73 10.15 -2.78
N GLY A 228 18.47 10.58 -2.76
CA GLY A 228 17.58 10.58 -3.93
C GLY A 228 18.08 11.49 -5.06
N VAL A 229 18.52 12.72 -4.74
CA VAL A 229 19.09 13.65 -5.72
C VAL A 229 20.38 13.09 -6.32
N ILE A 230 21.29 12.55 -5.49
CA ILE A 230 22.52 11.90 -5.96
C ILE A 230 22.19 10.74 -6.91
N GLY A 231 21.21 9.90 -6.55
CA GLY A 231 20.72 8.80 -7.39
C GLY A 231 20.21 9.29 -8.75
N ALA A 232 19.38 10.34 -8.76
CA ALA A 232 18.85 10.92 -9.99
C ALA A 232 19.96 11.50 -10.90
N VAL A 233 20.93 12.22 -10.32
CA VAL A 233 22.08 12.74 -11.07
C VAL A 233 22.90 11.61 -11.69
N MET A 234 23.19 10.56 -10.92
CA MET A 234 23.91 9.38 -11.45
C MET A 234 23.13 8.68 -12.58
N ALA A 235 21.81 8.58 -12.46
CA ALA A 235 20.97 7.99 -13.50
C ALA A 235 21.02 8.81 -14.82
N ILE A 236 20.93 10.15 -14.72
CA ILE A 236 21.02 11.04 -15.88
C ILE A 236 22.40 10.89 -16.56
N LEU A 237 23.48 10.94 -15.78
CA LEU A 237 24.84 10.79 -16.31
C LEU A 237 25.06 9.42 -16.95
N TYR A 238 24.56 8.34 -16.34
CA TYR A 238 24.66 7.00 -16.89
C TYR A 238 23.97 6.89 -18.26
N ILE A 239 22.76 7.45 -18.39
CA ILE A 239 22.02 7.45 -19.66
C ILE A 239 22.76 8.28 -20.72
N GLN A 240 23.27 9.47 -20.35
CA GLN A 240 23.99 10.36 -21.29
C GLN A 240 25.32 9.78 -21.78
N LEU A 241 26.04 9.05 -20.93
CA LEU A 241 27.34 8.48 -21.27
C LEU A 241 27.23 7.10 -21.92
N SER A 242 26.11 6.40 -21.75
CA SER A 242 25.93 5.05 -22.27
C SER A 242 25.86 5.04 -23.79
N PRO A 243 26.83 4.38 -24.48
CA PRO A 243 26.87 4.34 -25.95
C PRO A 243 25.64 3.70 -26.59
N LYS A 244 24.86 2.92 -25.83
CA LYS A 244 23.60 2.31 -26.26
C LYS A 244 22.57 3.35 -26.71
N TYR A 245 22.61 4.56 -26.14
CA TYR A 245 21.69 5.65 -26.47
C TYR A 245 22.33 6.72 -27.36
N ASN A 246 23.61 6.58 -27.67
CA ASN A 246 24.29 7.43 -28.63
C ASN A 246 23.85 7.01 -30.04
N ARG A 247 23.20 7.92 -30.77
CA ARG A 247 22.90 7.69 -32.19
C ARG A 247 24.21 7.43 -32.92
N VAL A 248 24.33 6.25 -33.53
CA VAL A 248 25.41 5.96 -34.49
C VAL A 248 25.17 6.86 -35.70
N VAL A 249 25.93 7.96 -35.78
CA VAL A 249 25.95 8.82 -36.97
C VAL A 249 26.49 7.98 -38.13
N GLY A 250 25.60 7.52 -39.01
CA GLY A 250 25.95 6.75 -40.20
C GLY A 250 25.38 5.32 -40.31
N ALA A 251 24.56 4.86 -39.36
CA ALA A 251 23.80 3.62 -39.59
C ALA A 251 22.71 3.88 -40.65
N PRO A 252 22.60 3.07 -41.73
CA PRO A 252 21.49 3.22 -42.67
C PRO A 252 20.19 3.07 -41.89
N ALA A 253 19.21 3.94 -42.18
CA ALA A 253 17.86 3.77 -41.68
C ALA A 253 17.43 2.34 -42.02
N ALA A 254 17.31 1.48 -41.00
CA ALA A 254 16.75 0.17 -41.19
C ALA A 254 15.38 0.40 -41.83
N ALA A 255 15.20 -0.11 -43.05
CA ALA A 255 13.92 -0.08 -43.72
C ALA A 255 12.87 -0.57 -42.72
N ALA A 256 11.74 0.12 -42.63
CA ALA A 256 10.59 -0.32 -41.85
C ALA A 256 10.18 -1.70 -42.40
N GLY A 257 10.74 -2.76 -41.82
CA GLY A 257 10.24 -4.10 -41.98
C GLY A 257 8.84 -4.09 -41.39
N ASN A 258 7.86 -4.59 -42.15
CA ASN A 258 6.49 -4.74 -41.70
C ASN A 258 6.46 -5.31 -40.29
N ASN A 259 6.09 -4.47 -39.32
CA ASN A 259 5.85 -4.89 -37.95
C ASN A 259 4.51 -5.62 -37.91
N ASP A 260 4.52 -6.91 -38.27
CA ASP A 260 3.43 -7.86 -37.95
C ASP A 260 3.53 -8.32 -36.48
N LEU A 261 3.87 -7.41 -35.56
CA LEU A 261 3.90 -7.69 -34.12
C LEU A 261 2.53 -7.46 -33.46
N ASP A 262 1.53 -6.98 -34.20
CA ASP A 262 0.16 -6.79 -33.73
C ASP A 262 -0.68 -8.10 -33.74
N ASN A 263 -0.10 -9.25 -34.12
CA ASN A 263 -0.80 -10.54 -34.25
C ASN A 263 -0.43 -11.60 -33.21
N GLU A 264 0.19 -11.26 -32.07
CA GLU A 264 0.43 -12.21 -30.98
C GLU A 264 -0.49 -11.98 -29.76
N LEU A 265 -1.79 -11.82 -30.02
CA LEU A 265 -2.84 -11.95 -29.01
C LEU A 265 -3.98 -12.84 -29.55
N ASP A 266 -3.65 -14.11 -29.80
CA ASP A 266 -4.58 -15.25 -29.77
C ASP A 266 -4.06 -16.27 -28.72
#